data_AF-A0A256XTD5-F1
#
_entry.id   AF-A0A256XTD5-F1
#
_cell.length_a   1.000
_cell.length_b   1.000
_cell.length_c   1.000
_cell.angle_alpha   90.00
_cell.angle_beta   90.00
_cell.angle_gamma   90.00
#
_symmetry.space_group_name_H-M   'P 1'
#
loop_
_entity.id
_entity.type
_entity.pdbx_description
1 polymer ?
#
loop_
_entity_poly.entity_id
_entity_poly.type
_entity_poly.pdbx_seq_one_letter_code
_entity_poly.pdbx_strand_id
1 'polypeptide(L)'
;MLSGESLNSLKEFESVAVLLASVSIQSQSYSLIDRLANALSSDVVGKVLYEASRNLDTMVRRGNVKIEEKMEGDRRITRVLIYPEPGATPIEIRGRLPDQNTIEKFIEAAYKDINIARNIAAIAMNIVARAHLKSVG
;
A
#
# COMPACT_ATOMS: atom_id res chain seq x y z
N MET A 1 -23.12 -8.04 2.59
CA MET A 1 -22.62 -8.67 1.35
C MET A 1 -22.07 -7.56 0.46
N LEU A 2 -20.78 -7.62 0.10
CA LEU A 2 -20.21 -6.72 -0.89
C LEU A 2 -20.68 -7.16 -2.29
N SER A 3 -21.10 -6.23 -3.14
CA SER A 3 -21.50 -6.55 -4.52
C SER A 3 -20.27 -6.93 -5.36
N GLY A 4 -20.48 -7.59 -6.50
CA GLY A 4 -19.39 -7.96 -7.42
C GLY A 4 -18.58 -6.75 -7.93
N GLU A 5 -19.22 -5.58 -8.05
CA GLU A 5 -18.56 -4.33 -8.43
C GLU A 5 -17.62 -3.81 -7.33
N SER A 6 -18.02 -3.91 -6.06
CA SER A 6 -17.17 -3.54 -4.92
C SER A 6 -15.93 -4.43 -4.80
N LEU A 7 -15.99 -5.69 -5.22
CA LEU A 7 -14.83 -6.60 -5.21
C LEU A 7 -13.83 -6.29 -6.34
N ASN A 8 -14.33 -5.85 -7.50
CA ASN A 8 -13.48 -5.43 -8.61
C ASN A 8 -12.73 -4.12 -8.30
N SER A 9 -13.39 -3.15 -7.66
CA SER A 9 -12.75 -1.89 -7.28
C SER A 9 -11.66 -2.07 -6.22
N LEU A 10 -11.84 -2.98 -5.25
CA LEU A 10 -10.80 -3.25 -4.24
C LEU A 10 -9.55 -3.90 -4.83
N LYS A 11 -9.69 -4.76 -5.84
CA LYS A 11 -8.54 -5.29 -6.59
C LYS A 11 -7.85 -4.22 -7.42
N GLU A 12 -8.61 -3.30 -8.02
CA GLU A 12 -8.05 -2.20 -8.81
C GLU A 12 -7.12 -1.31 -7.97
N PHE A 13 -7.46 -1.09 -6.69
CA PHE A 13 -6.71 -0.21 -5.79
C PHE A 13 -5.75 -0.94 -4.85
N GLU A 14 -5.50 -2.24 -5.03
CA GLU A 14 -4.58 -3.01 -4.18
C GLU A 14 -3.18 -2.39 -4.12
N SER A 15 -2.70 -1.78 -5.22
CA SER A 15 -1.41 -1.09 -5.24
C SER A 15 -1.36 0.11 -4.29
N VAL A 16 -2.49 0.78 -4.01
CA VAL A 16 -2.57 1.83 -2.99
C VAL A 16 -2.39 1.25 -1.59
N ALA A 17 -2.95 0.06 -1.34
CA ALA A 17 -2.70 -0.65 -0.08
C ALA A 17 -1.23 -1.04 0.05
N VAL A 18 -0.58 -1.48 -1.04
CA VAL A 18 0.86 -1.78 -1.07
C VAL A 18 1.70 -0.53 -0.75
N LEU A 19 1.35 0.63 -1.30
CA LEU A 19 2.00 1.91 -0.97
C LEU A 19 1.94 2.20 0.54
N LEU A 20 0.73 2.16 1.12
CA LEU A 20 0.53 2.46 2.53
C LEU A 20 1.27 1.47 3.44
N ALA A 21 1.18 0.17 3.12
CA ALA A 21 1.90 -0.87 3.85
C ALA A 21 3.42 -0.67 3.79
N SER A 22 3.95 -0.34 2.59
CA SER A 22 5.37 -0.07 2.39
C SER A 22 5.86 1.06 3.29
N VAL A 23 5.15 2.19 3.26
CA VAL A 23 5.47 3.36 4.09
C VAL A 23 5.35 3.03 5.58
N SER A 24 4.31 2.31 5.99
CA SER A 24 4.12 1.93 7.39
C SER A 24 5.21 1.01 7.91
N ILE A 25 5.64 0.02 7.12
CA ILE A 25 6.73 -0.89 7.51
C ILE A 25 8.04 -0.12 7.66
N GLN A 26 8.39 0.73 6.68
CA GLN A 26 9.66 1.46 6.72
C GLN A 26 9.70 2.51 7.84
N SER A 27 8.59 3.21 8.06
CA SER A 27 8.49 4.25 9.10
C SER A 27 8.16 3.71 10.49
N GLN A 28 7.89 2.40 10.60
CA GLN A 28 7.40 1.76 11.83
C GLN A 28 6.17 2.48 12.43
N SER A 29 5.30 3.01 11.57
CA SER A 29 4.13 3.80 11.97
C SER A 29 2.89 3.43 11.16
N TYR A 30 1.77 3.20 11.84
CA TYR A 30 0.48 2.90 11.21
C TYR A 30 -0.40 4.14 10.99
N SER A 31 0.10 5.33 11.34
CA SER A 31 -0.69 6.58 11.36
C SER A 31 -1.36 6.95 10.03
N LEU A 32 -0.76 6.63 8.88
CA LEU A 32 -1.37 6.87 7.57
C LEU A 32 -2.52 5.88 7.29
N ILE A 33 -2.34 4.62 7.68
CA ILE A 33 -3.37 3.58 7.58
C ILE A 33 -4.54 3.92 8.50
N ASP A 34 -4.26 4.28 9.76
CA ASP A 34 -5.29 4.62 10.75
C ASP A 34 -6.12 5.84 10.31
N ARG A 35 -5.46 6.86 9.76
CA ARG A 35 -6.15 8.05 9.22
C ARG A 35 -7.04 7.69 8.03
N LEU A 36 -6.60 6.79 7.15
CA LEU A 36 -7.39 6.35 6.01
C LEU A 36 -8.58 5.48 6.43
N ALA A 37 -8.37 4.58 7.40
CA ALA A 37 -9.41 3.71 7.97
C ALA A 37 -10.54 4.51 8.62
N ASN A 38 -10.20 5.67 9.19
CA ASN A 38 -11.15 6.58 9.86
C ASN A 38 -11.51 7.80 9.02
N ALA A 39 -11.19 7.80 7.71
CA ALA A 39 -11.47 8.95 6.86
C ALA A 39 -12.97 9.25 6.79
N LEU A 40 -13.34 10.52 7.00
CA LEU A 40 -14.72 11.01 6.89
C LEU A 40 -14.97 11.76 5.57
N SER A 41 -13.93 12.06 4.80
CA SER A 41 -14.02 12.76 3.52
C SER A 41 -12.87 12.40 2.58
N SER A 42 -13.06 12.65 1.29
CA SER A 42 -12.03 12.52 0.25
C SER A 42 -10.82 13.43 0.48
N ASP A 43 -10.98 14.54 1.18
CA ASP A 43 -9.86 15.44 1.50
C ASP A 43 -8.85 14.77 2.43
N VAL A 44 -9.32 13.98 3.40
CA VAL A 44 -8.45 13.18 4.26
C VAL A 44 -7.69 12.15 3.42
N VAL A 45 -8.38 11.51 2.47
CA VAL A 45 -7.78 10.53 1.55
C VAL A 45 -6.66 11.18 0.73
N GLY A 46 -6.93 12.33 0.10
CA GLY A 46 -5.94 13.07 -0.68
C GLY A 46 -4.70 13.45 0.14
N LYS A 47 -4.88 13.93 1.37
CA LYS A 47 -3.77 14.26 2.28
C LYS A 47 -2.93 13.03 2.65
N VAL A 48 -3.58 11.91 2.98
CA VAL A 48 -2.88 10.65 3.28
C VAL A 48 -2.07 10.17 2.08
N LEU A 49 -2.63 10.21 0.87
CA LEU A 49 -1.94 9.79 -0.35
C LEU A 49 -0.76 10.71 -0.70
N TYR A 50 -0.92 12.02 -0.51
CA TYR A 50 0.16 12.97 -0.65
C TYR A 50 1.32 12.65 0.29
N GLU A 51 1.04 12.47 1.59
CA GLU A 51 2.06 12.13 2.58
C GLU A 51 2.71 10.78 2.29
N ALA A 52 1.92 9.76 1.94
CA ALA A 52 2.43 8.44 1.59
C ALA A 52 3.35 8.50 0.36
N SER A 53 2.97 9.24 -0.68
CA SER A 53 3.77 9.40 -1.90
C SER A 53 5.08 10.14 -1.62
N ARG A 54 5.04 11.19 -0.79
CA ARG A 54 6.22 11.93 -0.37
C ARG A 54 7.19 11.07 0.44
N ASN A 55 6.67 10.23 1.32
CA ASN A 55 7.48 9.30 2.10
C ASN A 55 8.09 8.22 1.19
N LEU A 56 7.32 7.68 0.25
CA LEU A 56 7.82 6.73 -0.73
C LEU A 56 8.98 7.32 -1.56
N ASP A 57 8.84 8.55 -2.07
CA ASP A 57 9.93 9.22 -2.78
C ASP A 57 11.20 9.29 -1.93
N THR A 58 11.06 9.67 -0.65
CA THR A 58 12.17 9.70 0.29
C THR A 58 12.80 8.32 0.49
N MET A 59 11.98 7.27 0.62
CA MET A 59 12.43 5.88 0.78
C MET A 59 13.19 5.40 -0.46
N VAL A 60 12.70 5.71 -1.66
CA VAL A 60 13.36 5.37 -2.94
C VAL A 60 14.71 6.07 -3.04
N ARG A 61 14.77 7.39 -2.77
CA ARG A 61 16.03 8.16 -2.85
C ARG A 61 17.07 7.69 -1.84
N ARG A 62 16.66 7.13 -0.70
CA ARG A 62 17.54 6.55 0.32
C ARG A 62 17.86 5.07 0.09
N GLY A 63 17.28 4.44 -0.93
CA GLY A 63 17.46 3.02 -1.19
C GLY A 63 16.78 2.10 -0.17
N ASN A 64 15.82 2.61 0.62
CA ASN A 64 15.03 1.83 1.57
C ASN A 64 13.90 1.02 0.89
N VAL A 65 13.65 1.28 -0.40
CA VAL A 65 12.66 0.56 -1.22
C VAL A 65 13.32 0.12 -2.51
N LYS A 66 13.06 -1.13 -2.90
CA LYS A 66 13.33 -1.63 -4.26
C LYS A 66 12.11 -2.35 -4.80
N ILE A 67 11.91 -2.25 -6.11
CA ILE A 67 10.88 -3.00 -6.84
C ILE A 67 11.61 -4.02 -7.69
N GLU A 68 11.23 -5.27 -7.57
CA GLU A 68 11.85 -6.37 -8.32
C GLU A 68 10.77 -7.26 -8.95
N GLU A 69 11.13 -7.88 -10.06
CA GLU A 69 10.35 -8.95 -10.65
C GLU A 69 11.05 -10.28 -10.44
N LYS A 70 10.30 -11.28 -10.00
CA LYS A 70 10.81 -12.61 -9.70
C LYS A 70 9.94 -13.67 -10.34
N MET A 71 10.54 -14.76 -10.80
CA MET A 71 9.81 -15.96 -11.21
C MET A 71 9.48 -16.80 -9.98
N GLU A 72 8.19 -17.12 -9.79
CA GLU A 72 7.72 -18.07 -8.79
C GLU A 72 6.99 -19.19 -9.54
N GLY A 73 7.72 -20.30 -9.78
CA GLY A 73 7.34 -21.29 -10.80
C GLY A 73 7.35 -20.65 -12.19
N ASP A 74 6.28 -20.88 -12.97
CA ASP A 74 6.13 -20.33 -14.32
C ASP A 74 5.52 -18.92 -14.35
N ARG A 75 5.32 -18.28 -13.18
CA ARG A 75 4.68 -16.97 -13.07
C ARG A 75 5.68 -15.89 -12.69
N ARG A 76 5.72 -14.82 -13.49
CA ARG A 76 6.41 -13.57 -13.14
C ARG A 76 5.56 -12.81 -12.13
N ILE A 77 6.16 -12.42 -11.02
CA ILE A 77 5.50 -11.63 -9.98
C ILE A 77 6.34 -10.41 -9.63
N THR A 78 5.66 -9.31 -9.31
CA THR A 78 6.30 -8.10 -8.77
C THR A 78 6.32 -8.15 -7.26
N ARG A 79 7.46 -7.77 -6.68
CA ARG A 79 7.67 -7.67 -5.24
C ARG A 79 8.23 -6.30 -4.91
N VAL A 80 7.77 -5.72 -3.80
CA VAL A 80 8.32 -4.51 -3.20
C VAL A 80 9.13 -4.95 -1.98
N LEU A 81 10.43 -4.65 -2.01
CA LEU A 81 11.38 -4.95 -0.94
C LEU A 81 11.57 -3.70 -0.08
N ILE A 82 11.30 -3.82 1.21
CA ILE A 82 11.42 -2.73 2.18
C ILE A 82 12.60 -3.03 3.11
N TYR A 83 13.56 -2.12 3.18
CA TYR A 83 14.71 -2.19 4.07
C TYR A 83 14.44 -1.29 5.28
N PRO A 84 13.96 -1.86 6.42
CA PRO A 84 13.60 -1.06 7.60
C PRO A 84 14.83 -0.34 8.18
N GLU A 85 16.00 -0.99 8.12
CA GLU A 85 17.27 -0.46 8.60
C GLU A 85 18.41 -0.80 7.62
N PRO A 86 19.51 0.00 7.60
CA PRO A 86 20.68 -0.32 6.78
C PRO A 86 21.25 -1.70 7.12
N GLY A 87 21.41 -2.56 6.12
CA GLY A 87 21.95 -3.91 6.29
C GLY A 87 20.95 -4.97 6.79
N ALA A 88 19.71 -4.59 7.08
CA ALA A 88 18.66 -5.55 7.43
C ALA A 88 18.22 -6.39 6.22
N THR A 89 17.78 -7.62 6.48
CA THR A 89 17.06 -8.42 5.49
C THR A 89 15.78 -7.68 5.09
N PRO A 90 15.50 -7.50 3.78
CA PRO A 90 14.32 -6.77 3.37
C PRO A 90 13.04 -7.53 3.73
N ILE A 91 12.03 -6.78 4.17
CA ILE A 91 10.67 -7.27 4.29
C ILE A 91 10.03 -7.23 2.89
N GLU A 92 9.48 -8.37 2.46
CA GLU A 92 8.89 -8.52 1.14
C GLU A 92 7.37 -8.31 1.16
N ILE A 93 6.88 -7.44 0.28
CA ILE A 93 5.47 -7.30 -0.05
C ILE A 93 5.26 -7.77 -1.50
N ARG A 94 4.34 -8.70 -1.72
CA ARG A 94 3.92 -9.07 -3.09
C ARG A 94 2.98 -8.00 -3.63
N GLY A 95 3.23 -7.53 -4.85
CA GLY A 95 2.43 -6.51 -5.51
C GLY A 95 3.28 -5.42 -6.15
N ARG A 96 2.61 -4.36 -6.60
CA ARG A 96 3.22 -3.20 -7.25
C ARG A 96 2.84 -1.92 -6.53
N LEU A 97 3.71 -0.91 -6.63
CA LEU A 97 3.35 0.46 -6.23
C LEU A 97 2.36 1.06 -7.25
N PRO A 98 1.50 1.98 -6.82
CA PRO A 98 0.50 2.58 -7.70
C PRO A 98 1.17 3.57 -8.66
N ASP A 99 0.66 3.64 -9.89
CA ASP A 99 0.98 4.73 -10.80
C ASP A 99 0.05 5.94 -10.55
N GLN A 100 0.34 7.06 -11.21
CA GLN A 100 -0.44 8.29 -11.09
C GLN A 100 -1.92 8.06 -11.39
N ASN A 101 -2.23 7.35 -12.48
CA ASN A 101 -3.61 7.06 -12.90
C ASN A 101 -4.38 6.26 -11.83
N THR A 102 -3.73 5.29 -11.17
CA THR A 102 -4.34 4.52 -10.09
C THR A 102 -4.65 5.40 -8.88
N ILE A 103 -3.76 6.34 -8.54
CA ILE A 103 -3.98 7.31 -7.44
C ILE A 103 -5.17 8.22 -7.75
N GLU A 104 -5.23 8.80 -8.96
CA GLU A 104 -6.31 9.68 -9.39
C GLU A 104 -7.67 8.97 -9.33
N LYS A 105 -7.75 7.77 -9.90
CA LYS A 105 -8.97 6.95 -9.85
C LYS A 105 -9.38 6.56 -8.44
N PHE A 106 -8.41 6.28 -7.56
CA PHE A 106 -8.72 5.94 -6.18
C PHE A 106 -9.29 7.15 -5.42
N ILE A 107 -8.78 8.35 -5.66
CA ILE A 107 -9.33 9.59 -5.08
C ILE A 107 -10.77 9.81 -5.57
N GLU A 108 -11.02 9.67 -6.88
CA GLU A 108 -12.37 9.77 -7.44
C GLU A 108 -13.33 8.71 -6.88
N ALA A 109 -12.87 7.48 -6.72
CA ALA A 109 -13.64 6.41 -6.12
C ALA A 109 -13.98 6.71 -4.66
N ALA A 110 -13.00 7.19 -3.88
CA ALA A 110 -13.20 7.56 -2.48
C ALA A 110 -14.10 8.79 -2.31
N TYR A 111 -14.12 9.70 -3.28
CA TYR A 111 -15.08 10.81 -3.33
C TYR A 111 -16.51 10.30 -3.51
N LYS A 112 -16.72 9.28 -4.34
CA LYS A 112 -18.03 8.66 -4.57
C LYS A 112 -18.47 7.79 -3.39
N ASP A 113 -17.55 7.01 -2.82
CA ASP A 113 -17.80 6.16 -1.67
C ASP A 113 -16.55 6.07 -0.77
N ILE A 114 -16.61 6.74 0.37
CA ILE A 114 -15.50 6.78 1.35
C ILE A 114 -15.17 5.39 1.91
N ASN A 115 -16.08 4.43 1.87
CA ASN A 115 -15.82 3.08 2.37
C ASN A 115 -14.77 2.35 1.53
N ILE A 116 -14.58 2.72 0.26
CA ILE A 116 -13.50 2.19 -0.58
C ILE A 116 -12.15 2.50 0.07
N ALA A 117 -11.95 3.73 0.56
CA ALA A 117 -10.72 4.13 1.23
C ALA A 117 -10.50 3.35 2.55
N ARG A 118 -11.56 3.19 3.35
CA ARG A 118 -11.49 2.45 4.62
C ARG A 118 -11.18 0.97 4.41
N ASN A 119 -11.76 0.36 3.38
CA ASN A 119 -11.49 -1.02 3.00
C ASN A 119 -10.04 -1.19 2.50
N ILE A 120 -9.51 -0.23 1.74
CA ILE A 120 -8.11 -0.24 1.30
C ILE A 120 -7.15 -0.09 2.49
N ALA A 121 -7.51 0.70 3.51
CA ALA A 121 -6.75 0.76 4.76
C ALA A 121 -6.70 -0.61 5.48
N ALA A 122 -7.83 -1.31 5.55
CA ALA A 122 -7.88 -2.66 6.11
C ALA A 122 -7.01 -3.66 5.32
N ILE A 123 -7.03 -3.58 3.98
CA ILE A 123 -6.16 -4.40 3.11
C ILE A 123 -4.68 -4.05 3.37
N ALA A 124 -4.33 -2.77 3.49
CA ALA A 124 -2.97 -2.33 3.78
C ALA A 124 -2.49 -2.91 5.12
N MET A 125 -3.31 -2.85 6.17
CA MET A 125 -2.95 -3.42 7.47
C MET A 125 -2.78 -4.94 7.40
N ASN A 126 -3.61 -5.63 6.61
CA ASN A 126 -3.44 -7.06 6.39
C ASN A 126 -2.14 -7.40 5.63
N ILE A 127 -1.73 -6.56 4.67
CA ILE A 127 -0.44 -6.69 3.99
C ILE A 127 0.70 -6.54 5.01
N VAL A 128 0.68 -5.51 5.87
CA VAL A 128 1.67 -5.31 6.93
C VAL A 128 1.79 -6.55 7.82
N ALA A 129 0.66 -7.03 8.34
CA ALA A 129 0.64 -8.18 9.24
C ALA A 129 1.23 -9.44 8.58
N ARG A 130 0.86 -9.73 7.33
CA ARG A 130 1.41 -10.87 6.58
C ARG A 130 2.90 -10.73 6.28
N ALA A 131 3.35 -9.51 5.98
CA ALA A 131 4.76 -9.25 5.68
C ALA A 131 5.63 -9.51 6.91
N HIS A 132 5.21 -9.04 8.10
CA HIS A 132 5.91 -9.32 9.35
C HIS A 132 5.88 -10.80 9.75
N LEU A 133 4.74 -11.49 9.57
CA LEU A 133 4.68 -12.92 9.87
C LEU A 133 5.66 -13.74 9.02
N LYS A 134 5.85 -13.36 7.75
CA LYS A 134 6.82 -14.01 6.85
C LYS A 134 8.28 -13.66 7.16
N SER A 135 8.55 -12.54 7.82
CA SER A 135 9.92 -12.16 8.19
C SER A 135 10.39 -12.77 9.52
N VAL A 136 9.49 -13.36 10.31
CA VAL A 136 9.78 -13.98 11.62
C VAL A 136 9.93 -15.51 11.52
N GLY A 137 9.57 -16.12 10.37
CA GLY A 137 9.74 -17.54 10.08
C GLY A 137 10.85 -17.81 9.08
#